data_AF-A0A212F8D5-F1
#
_entry.id   AF-A0A212F8D5-F1
#
_cell.length_a   1.000
_cell.length_b   1.000
_cell.length_c   1.000
_cell.angle_alpha   90.00
_cell.angle_beta   90.00
_cell.angle_gamma   90.00
#
_symmetry.space_group_name_H-M   'P 1'
#
loop_
_entity.id
_entity.type
_entity.pdbx_description
1 polymer ?
#
loop_
_entity_poly.entity_id
_entity_poly.type
_entity_poly.pdbx_seq_one_letter_code
_entity_poly.pdbx_strand_id
1 'polypeptide(L)'
;MDNIDDIRDEDFIPFLHGLGVETYKKSFEWMLNDSDFSGVLQWIYNNLDHNNALTAREECRYAELQKKGKLLSPDNLETQILSIQNDFEGLVLAGDLDSLEDAKLDIIRQKEKLAMLQMHEDMINEMIAQDESTKEDLTLDIARLETVQKQCNLDVNTVSEQCLQLAEEVENITSSVMNVIADVLNVYGSSINDKELSQQFFTFGPLESYRQTQSLFKSHFDLYTNKKFNDRQTDANEDDLRTALIEAKDMEERLSDAVCTYIESKAELSGELAKLMLVSNYSHVHSSDITVCSLEAQSAISLLEQEECILEQQLLSTVKLYSEARTRLAVSTSTTSAMMIRRQIYKDLSYLVDVCQQAVTLDRLVYYALRRELRTMEDVMQFAAHLRLYVIQEREIVADRIKSMTDICTEQENVERNLQKSNILLQSLSSILGVNYTDVSLYAKTYNEIMSRGNQLKENITEQYKRKENDLMQYKNSSAHLRSYIYDGCTKQPNCNNTIVSAMRHRLTQDRDAVDERIVETSVLFNDVKKNDKNNLRKLWQWFLTDQSKLLATIKNIRG
;
A
#
# COMPACT_ATOMS: atom_id res chain seq x y z
N MET A 1 10.76 -70.18 32.88
CA MET A 1 11.78 -69.81 33.87
C MET A 1 11.57 -68.35 34.12
N ASP A 2 10.59 -68.09 34.96
CA ASP A 2 10.20 -66.77 35.40
C ASP A 2 10.97 -66.47 36.68
N ASN A 3 11.45 -65.24 36.81
CA ASN A 3 12.11 -64.72 38.00
C ASN A 3 11.23 -65.01 39.22
N ILE A 4 11.69 -65.90 40.09
CA ILE A 4 11.19 -66.06 41.43
C ILE A 4 11.80 -64.89 42.20
N ASP A 5 10.99 -63.87 42.51
CA ASP A 5 11.42 -62.74 43.33
C ASP A 5 11.91 -63.26 44.68
N ASP A 6 13.22 -63.12 44.92
CA ASP A 6 13.86 -63.43 46.19
C ASP A 6 13.32 -62.44 47.24
N ILE A 7 12.38 -62.92 48.06
CA ILE A 7 11.78 -62.13 49.14
C ILE A 7 12.90 -61.79 50.13
N ARG A 8 13.12 -60.49 50.34
CA ARG A 8 14.12 -59.99 51.28
C ARG A 8 13.52 -59.84 52.68
N ASP A 9 14.38 -59.85 53.69
CA ASP A 9 13.97 -59.59 55.08
C ASP A 9 13.25 -58.24 55.23
N GLU A 10 13.61 -57.25 54.40
CA GLU A 10 12.99 -55.92 54.38
C GLU A 10 11.50 -55.95 54.01
N ASP A 11 11.05 -56.93 53.22
CA ASP A 11 9.65 -57.08 52.81
C ASP A 11 8.94 -58.16 53.63
N PHE A 12 9.64 -59.22 54.03
CA PHE A 12 9.08 -60.34 54.79
C PHE A 12 8.79 -60.00 56.26
N ILE A 13 9.65 -59.20 56.91
CA ILE A 13 9.46 -58.81 58.31
C ILE A 13 8.24 -57.88 58.49
N PRO A 14 8.04 -56.83 57.66
CA PRO A 14 6.81 -56.04 57.70
C PRO A 14 5.56 -56.86 57.40
N PHE A 15 5.64 -57.83 56.49
CA PHE A 15 4.54 -58.76 56.22
C PHE A 15 4.17 -59.60 57.45
N LEU A 16 5.15 -60.20 58.14
CA LEU A 16 4.91 -60.93 59.39
C LEU A 16 4.37 -60.03 60.51
N HIS A 17 4.82 -58.78 60.60
CA HIS A 17 4.26 -57.77 61.51
C HIS A 17 2.81 -57.44 61.15
N GLY A 18 2.49 -57.31 59.87
CA GLY A 18 1.12 -57.14 59.36
C GLY A 18 0.20 -58.31 59.69
N LEU A 19 0.75 -59.52 59.84
CA LEU A 19 0.03 -60.71 60.32
C LEU A 19 0.00 -60.83 61.87
N GLY A 20 0.68 -59.94 62.60
CA GLY A 20 0.72 -59.90 64.06
C GLY A 20 1.73 -60.86 64.72
N VAL A 21 2.73 -61.34 63.97
CA VAL A 21 3.78 -62.25 64.46
C VAL A 21 4.98 -61.45 64.98
N GLU A 22 5.39 -61.66 66.23
CA GLU A 22 6.55 -60.99 66.83
C GLU A 22 7.86 -61.62 66.35
N THR A 23 8.63 -60.88 65.54
CA THR A 23 9.89 -61.37 64.95
C THR A 23 11.13 -61.14 65.83
N TYR A 24 10.98 -60.52 67.01
CA TYR A 24 12.06 -60.21 67.98
C TYR A 24 13.32 -59.58 67.38
N LYS A 25 13.19 -58.80 66.29
CA LYS A 25 14.30 -58.17 65.54
C LYS A 25 15.37 -59.14 65.04
N LYS A 26 15.04 -60.42 64.86
CA LYS A 26 15.94 -61.39 64.24
C LYS A 26 15.74 -61.38 62.72
N SER A 27 16.84 -61.55 62.00
CA SER A 27 16.86 -61.71 60.54
C SER A 27 16.46 -63.15 60.17
N PHE A 28 15.60 -63.26 59.15
CA PHE A 28 15.12 -64.52 58.58
C PHE A 28 15.78 -64.83 57.22
N GLU A 29 16.68 -63.96 56.72
CA GLU A 29 17.40 -64.10 55.45
C GLU A 29 18.08 -65.47 55.31
N TRP A 30 18.64 -66.02 56.39
CA TRP A 30 19.28 -67.34 56.33
C TRP A 30 18.27 -68.49 56.14
N MET A 31 17.05 -68.37 56.68
CA MET A 31 15.96 -69.33 56.45
C MET A 31 15.29 -69.12 55.08
N LEU A 32 15.22 -67.87 54.61
CA LEU A 32 14.73 -67.54 53.28
C LEU A 32 15.67 -68.03 52.17
N ASN A 33 16.96 -68.19 52.47
CA ASN A 33 17.97 -68.71 51.55
C ASN A 33 18.27 -70.21 51.71
N ASP A 34 17.75 -70.88 52.75
CA ASP A 34 17.89 -72.32 52.95
C ASP A 34 16.81 -73.07 52.15
N SER A 35 17.22 -74.01 51.29
CA SER A 35 16.32 -74.72 50.39
C SER A 35 15.23 -75.54 51.10
N ASP A 36 15.49 -75.94 52.34
CA ASP A 36 14.54 -76.72 53.13
C ASP A 36 13.41 -75.86 53.73
N PHE A 37 13.63 -74.55 53.92
CA PHE A 37 12.70 -73.63 54.56
C PHE A 37 12.12 -72.56 53.61
N SER A 38 12.88 -72.12 52.61
CA SER A 38 12.53 -71.03 51.70
C SER A 38 11.21 -71.25 50.98
N GLY A 39 10.97 -72.48 50.51
CA GLY A 39 9.73 -72.83 49.80
C GLY A 39 8.47 -72.67 50.67
N VAL A 40 8.56 -72.96 51.97
CA VAL A 40 7.42 -72.81 52.90
C VAL A 40 7.19 -71.34 53.24
N LEU A 41 8.26 -70.57 53.48
CA LEU A 41 8.15 -69.15 53.81
C LEU A 41 7.66 -68.32 52.62
N GLN A 42 8.10 -68.64 51.42
CA GLN A 42 7.63 -68.02 50.18
C GLN A 42 6.17 -68.41 49.89
N TRP A 43 5.77 -69.65 50.19
CA TRP A 43 4.36 -70.03 50.13
C TRP A 43 3.52 -69.22 51.13
N ILE A 44 3.99 -69.03 52.35
CA ILE A 44 3.29 -68.21 53.36
C ILE A 44 3.18 -66.76 52.89
N TYR A 45 4.26 -66.14 52.43
CA TYR A 45 4.23 -64.75 51.91
C TYR A 45 3.21 -64.56 50.80
N ASN A 46 3.17 -65.50 49.87
CA ASN A 46 2.34 -65.38 48.67
C ASN A 46 0.87 -65.77 48.88
N ASN A 47 0.54 -66.56 49.91
CA ASN A 47 -0.81 -67.12 50.08
C ASN A 47 -1.54 -66.66 51.36
N LEU A 48 -0.85 -66.09 52.34
CA LEU A 48 -1.48 -65.47 53.51
C LEU A 48 -1.55 -63.96 53.34
N ASP A 49 -2.73 -63.41 53.07
CA ASP A 49 -2.96 -61.97 53.18
C ASP A 49 -3.59 -61.63 54.55
N HIS A 50 -3.61 -60.34 54.89
CA HIS A 50 -4.18 -59.88 56.16
C HIS A 50 -5.64 -60.34 56.31
N ASN A 51 -6.40 -60.38 55.22
CA ASN A 51 -7.81 -60.76 55.24
C ASN A 51 -8.00 -62.24 55.57
N ASN A 52 -7.30 -63.15 54.89
CA ASN A 52 -7.40 -64.60 55.11
C ASN A 52 -6.88 -64.99 56.50
N ALA A 53 -5.82 -64.35 56.98
CA ALA A 53 -5.30 -64.57 58.33
C ALA A 53 -6.29 -64.07 59.41
N LEU A 54 -6.92 -62.91 59.18
CA LEU A 54 -7.90 -62.34 60.09
C LEU A 54 -9.20 -63.17 60.07
N THR A 55 -9.63 -63.67 58.92
CA THR A 55 -10.76 -64.61 58.79
C THR A 55 -10.50 -65.89 59.57
N ALA A 56 -9.36 -66.56 59.36
CA ALA A 56 -9.04 -67.81 60.07
C ALA A 56 -8.89 -67.59 61.60
N ARG A 57 -8.30 -66.46 62.01
CA ARG A 57 -8.18 -66.06 63.41
C ARG A 57 -9.55 -65.79 64.04
N GLU A 58 -10.41 -65.06 63.35
CA GLU A 58 -11.76 -64.75 63.83
C GLU A 58 -12.66 -65.99 63.80
N GLU A 59 -12.51 -66.92 62.85
CA GLU A 59 -13.17 -68.23 62.87
C GLU A 59 -12.76 -69.04 64.12
N CYS A 60 -11.46 -69.08 64.44
CA CYS A 60 -10.97 -69.73 65.66
C CYS A 60 -11.52 -69.05 66.92
N ARG A 61 -11.49 -67.71 66.96
CA ARG A 61 -12.02 -66.91 68.07
C ARG A 61 -13.53 -67.11 68.22
N TYR A 62 -14.26 -67.17 67.11
CA TYR A 62 -15.69 -67.42 67.06
C TYR A 62 -16.01 -68.81 67.62
N ALA A 63 -15.28 -69.84 67.19
CA ALA A 63 -15.41 -71.20 67.70
C ALA A 63 -15.11 -71.29 69.22
N GLU A 64 -14.14 -70.53 69.73
CA GLU A 64 -13.88 -70.42 71.16
C GLU A 64 -14.98 -69.70 71.93
N LEU A 65 -15.49 -68.58 71.40
CA LEU A 65 -16.57 -67.81 72.01
C LEU A 65 -17.87 -68.61 72.05
N GLN A 66 -18.13 -69.42 71.01
CA GLN A 66 -19.22 -70.38 70.95
C GLN A 66 -19.12 -71.43 72.06
N LYS A 67 -17.94 -72.07 72.21
CA LYS A 67 -17.71 -73.05 73.29
C LYS A 67 -17.86 -72.45 74.69
N LYS A 68 -17.50 -71.17 74.87
CA LYS A 68 -17.62 -70.43 76.14
C LYS A 68 -19.04 -69.85 76.35
N GLY A 69 -19.98 -70.07 75.43
CA GLY A 69 -21.37 -69.58 75.53
C GLY A 69 -21.51 -68.06 75.50
N LYS A 70 -20.54 -67.35 74.91
CA LYS A 70 -20.47 -65.87 74.89
C LYS A 70 -20.96 -65.25 73.58
N LEU A 71 -21.52 -66.03 72.67
CA LEU A 71 -22.14 -65.50 71.46
C LEU A 71 -23.44 -64.77 71.79
N LEU A 72 -23.70 -63.69 71.07
CA LEU A 72 -24.96 -62.96 71.17
C LEU A 72 -26.13 -63.85 70.70
N SER A 73 -27.31 -63.63 71.29
CA SER A 73 -28.54 -64.25 70.80
C SER A 73 -28.89 -63.72 69.39
N PRO A 74 -29.62 -64.50 68.57
CA PRO A 74 -29.92 -64.13 67.19
C PRO A 74 -30.56 -62.73 67.07
N ASP A 75 -31.55 -62.44 67.92
CA ASP A 75 -32.27 -61.16 67.91
C ASP A 75 -31.36 -59.96 68.26
N ASN A 76 -30.40 -60.16 69.16
CA ASN A 76 -29.42 -59.13 69.53
C ASN A 76 -28.33 -58.97 68.46
N LEU A 77 -28.03 -60.01 67.71
CA LEU A 77 -27.11 -59.98 66.58
C LEU A 77 -27.73 -59.21 65.41
N GLU A 78 -29.00 -59.49 65.08
CA GLU A 78 -29.72 -58.84 63.99
C GLU A 78 -29.92 -57.33 64.25
N THR A 79 -30.23 -56.95 65.50
CA THR A 79 -30.30 -55.53 65.88
C THR A 79 -28.96 -54.83 65.81
N GLN A 80 -27.84 -55.49 66.15
CA GLN A 80 -26.51 -54.90 65.97
C GLN A 80 -26.10 -54.83 64.50
N ILE A 81 -26.42 -55.85 63.69
CA ILE A 81 -26.17 -55.83 62.25
C ILE A 81 -26.92 -54.66 61.59
N LEU A 82 -28.19 -54.48 61.92
CA LEU A 82 -28.98 -53.34 61.44
C LEU A 82 -28.42 -51.99 61.91
N SER A 83 -27.94 -51.90 63.15
CA SER A 83 -27.25 -50.69 63.63
C SER A 83 -26.00 -50.40 62.80
N ILE A 84 -25.18 -51.42 62.52
CA ILE A 84 -23.95 -51.28 61.75
C ILE A 84 -24.26 -50.91 60.29
N GLN A 85 -25.28 -51.49 59.68
CA GLN A 85 -25.69 -51.12 58.31
C GLN A 85 -26.23 -49.69 58.22
N ASN A 86 -26.91 -49.20 59.26
CA ASN A 86 -27.34 -47.80 59.32
C ASN A 86 -26.17 -46.84 59.56
N ASP A 87 -25.20 -47.25 60.36
CA ASP A 87 -24.01 -46.44 60.64
C ASP A 87 -23.04 -46.40 59.44
N PHE A 88 -23.04 -47.45 58.61
CA PHE A 88 -22.21 -47.58 57.42
C PHE A 88 -23.06 -47.88 56.17
N GLU A 89 -23.67 -46.84 55.62
CA GLU A 89 -24.50 -46.89 54.42
C GLU A 89 -23.70 -47.44 53.21
N GLY A 90 -24.21 -48.51 52.57
CA GLY A 90 -23.56 -49.20 51.45
C GLY A 90 -22.81 -50.49 51.80
N LEU A 91 -22.84 -50.93 53.07
CA LEU A 91 -22.22 -52.18 53.51
C LEU A 91 -23.11 -53.40 53.17
N VAL A 92 -22.66 -54.23 52.23
CA VAL A 92 -23.41 -55.40 51.74
C VAL A 92 -23.16 -56.61 52.64
N LEU A 93 -24.23 -57.24 53.15
CA LEU A 93 -24.13 -58.45 53.97
C LEU A 93 -23.86 -59.68 53.12
N ALA A 94 -23.03 -60.59 53.65
CA ALA A 94 -22.75 -61.86 52.99
C ALA A 94 -24.04 -62.72 52.90
N GLY A 95 -24.52 -62.93 51.68
CA GLY A 95 -25.74 -63.71 51.38
C GLY A 95 -26.87 -62.90 50.74
N ASP A 96 -26.81 -61.57 50.80
CA ASP A 96 -27.75 -60.67 50.10
C ASP A 96 -27.24 -60.39 48.68
N LEU A 97 -27.69 -61.25 47.75
CA LEU A 97 -27.24 -61.22 46.35
C LEU A 97 -27.74 -59.99 45.60
N ASP A 98 -28.95 -59.52 45.92
CA ASP A 98 -29.59 -58.39 45.23
C ASP A 98 -28.86 -57.09 45.59
N SER A 99 -28.62 -56.84 46.89
CA SER A 99 -27.85 -55.67 47.33
C SER A 99 -26.39 -55.69 46.84
N LEU A 100 -25.80 -56.88 46.66
CA LEU A 100 -24.46 -57.03 46.08
C LEU A 100 -24.42 -56.70 44.59
N GLU A 101 -25.45 -57.11 43.84
CA GLU A 101 -25.56 -56.83 42.41
C GLU A 101 -25.80 -55.32 42.17
N ASP A 102 -26.66 -54.69 42.97
CA ASP A 102 -26.89 -53.25 42.96
C ASP A 102 -25.61 -52.46 43.25
N ALA A 103 -24.87 -52.84 44.30
CA ALA A 103 -23.59 -52.20 44.63
C ALA A 103 -22.54 -52.39 43.51
N LYS A 104 -22.52 -53.55 42.85
CA LYS A 104 -21.63 -53.79 41.69
C LYS A 104 -22.00 -52.91 40.50
N LEU A 105 -23.29 -52.79 40.19
CA LEU A 105 -23.77 -51.91 39.12
C LEU A 105 -23.43 -50.45 39.40
N ASP A 106 -23.58 -50.00 40.64
CA ASP A 106 -23.20 -48.65 41.06
C ASP A 106 -21.69 -48.42 40.96
N ILE A 107 -20.86 -49.39 41.36
CA ILE A 107 -19.41 -49.33 41.17
C ILE A 107 -19.04 -49.25 39.69
N ILE A 108 -19.68 -50.04 38.83
CA ILE A 108 -19.44 -50.00 37.37
C ILE A 108 -19.80 -48.63 36.83
N ARG A 109 -20.97 -48.10 37.19
CA ARG A 109 -21.44 -46.78 36.76
C ARG A 109 -20.52 -45.65 37.25
N GLN A 110 -20.02 -45.74 38.47
CA GLN A 110 -19.04 -44.78 38.99
C GLN A 110 -17.70 -44.88 38.26
N LYS A 111 -17.23 -46.09 37.92
CA LYS A 111 -16.02 -46.28 37.12
C LYS A 111 -16.16 -45.73 35.70
N GLU A 112 -17.29 -45.94 35.04
CA GLU A 112 -17.59 -45.36 33.73
C GLU A 112 -17.63 -43.83 33.79
N LYS A 113 -18.27 -43.27 34.82
CA LYS A 113 -18.29 -41.82 35.05
C LYS A 113 -16.89 -41.26 35.27
N LEU A 114 -16.05 -41.97 36.03
CA LEU A 114 -14.66 -41.56 36.27
C LEU A 114 -13.82 -41.62 34.99
N ALA A 115 -13.98 -42.67 34.18
CA ALA A 115 -13.30 -42.78 32.88
C ALA A 115 -13.71 -41.64 31.91
N MET A 116 -14.99 -41.28 31.88
CA MET A 116 -15.47 -40.14 31.10
C MET A 116 -14.87 -38.82 31.60
N LEU A 117 -14.83 -38.61 32.92
CA LEU A 117 -14.21 -37.40 33.49
C LEU A 117 -12.71 -37.30 33.17
N GLN A 118 -12.00 -38.43 33.23
CA GLN A 118 -10.58 -38.49 32.88
C GLN A 118 -10.36 -38.16 31.39
N MET A 119 -11.20 -38.70 30.50
CA MET A 119 -11.15 -38.35 29.06
C MET A 119 -11.40 -36.86 28.82
N HIS A 120 -12.32 -36.25 29.58
CA HIS A 120 -12.58 -34.82 29.50
C HIS A 120 -11.41 -33.98 30.03
N GLU A 121 -10.76 -34.42 31.11
CA GLU A 121 -9.55 -33.78 31.65
C GLU A 121 -8.42 -33.80 30.62
N ASP A 122 -8.18 -34.95 29.98
CA ASP A 122 -7.17 -35.09 28.92
C ASP A 122 -7.46 -34.15 27.74
N MET A 123 -8.72 -34.09 27.29
CA MET A 123 -9.13 -33.18 26.21
C MET A 123 -8.94 -31.71 26.58
N ILE A 124 -9.25 -31.32 27.82
CA ILE A 124 -9.04 -29.95 28.29
C ILE A 124 -7.54 -29.63 28.34
N ASN A 125 -6.71 -30.55 28.83
CA ASN A 125 -5.26 -30.36 28.85
C ASN A 125 -4.67 -30.22 27.44
N GLU A 126 -5.17 -30.99 26.47
CA GLU A 126 -4.81 -30.85 25.06
C GLU A 126 -5.24 -29.49 24.49
N MET A 127 -6.46 -29.04 24.79
CA MET A 127 -6.94 -27.72 24.39
C MET A 127 -6.13 -26.57 25.00
N ILE A 128 -5.71 -26.69 26.26
CA ILE A 128 -4.85 -25.70 26.93
C ILE A 128 -3.48 -25.65 26.23
N ALA A 129 -2.87 -26.80 25.97
CA ALA A 129 -1.59 -26.86 25.26
C ALA A 129 -1.69 -26.27 23.84
N GLN A 130 -2.81 -26.52 23.15
CA GLN A 130 -3.07 -25.93 21.84
C GLN A 130 -3.26 -24.41 21.93
N ASP A 131 -3.99 -23.91 22.92
CA ASP A 131 -4.18 -22.46 23.14
C ASP A 131 -2.83 -21.77 23.43
N GLU A 132 -1.98 -22.35 24.28
CA GLU A 132 -0.64 -21.84 24.55
C GLU A 132 0.22 -21.79 23.29
N SER A 133 0.23 -22.86 22.49
CA SER A 133 0.94 -22.89 21.20
C SER A 133 0.42 -21.81 20.24
N THR A 134 -0.90 -21.65 20.12
CA THR A 134 -1.46 -20.61 19.23
C THR A 134 -1.16 -19.20 19.73
N LYS A 135 -1.10 -19.00 21.05
CA LYS A 135 -0.72 -17.72 21.65
C LYS A 135 0.73 -17.38 21.36
N GLU A 136 1.64 -18.36 21.43
CA GLU A 136 3.04 -18.18 21.03
C GLU A 136 3.16 -17.79 19.55
N ASP A 137 2.47 -18.51 18.66
CA ASP A 137 2.43 -18.20 17.23
C ASP A 137 1.89 -16.78 16.97
N LEU A 138 0.80 -16.39 17.63
CA LEU A 138 0.24 -15.05 17.52
C LEU A 138 1.21 -13.98 18.06
N THR A 139 1.93 -14.24 19.15
CA THR A 139 2.95 -13.29 19.63
C THR A 139 4.12 -13.13 18.66
N LEU A 140 4.55 -14.21 17.99
CA LEU A 140 5.55 -14.13 16.94
C LEU A 140 5.05 -13.32 15.74
N ASP A 141 3.81 -13.52 15.33
CA ASP A 141 3.21 -12.78 14.23
C ASP A 141 2.98 -11.30 14.57
N ILE A 142 2.59 -10.97 15.80
CA ILE A 142 2.53 -9.58 16.28
C ILE A 142 3.92 -8.95 16.22
N ALA A 143 4.96 -9.62 16.72
CA ALA A 143 6.33 -9.11 16.67
C ALA A 143 6.83 -8.91 15.22
N ARG A 144 6.46 -9.83 14.30
CA ARG A 144 6.73 -9.67 12.86
C ARG A 144 5.98 -8.47 12.28
N LEU A 145 4.71 -8.29 12.61
CA LEU A 145 3.93 -7.15 12.14
C LEU A 145 4.49 -5.82 12.67
N GLU A 146 4.92 -5.76 13.94
CA GLU A 146 5.55 -4.57 14.50
C GLU A 146 6.89 -4.23 13.84
N THR A 147 7.70 -5.23 13.49
CA THR A 147 8.96 -5.00 12.76
C THR A 147 8.70 -4.51 11.34
N VAL A 148 7.72 -5.11 10.64
CA VAL A 148 7.27 -4.63 9.32
C VAL A 148 6.73 -3.20 9.41
N GLN A 149 5.92 -2.89 10.41
CA GLN A 149 5.38 -1.54 10.62
C GLN A 149 6.49 -0.51 10.87
N LYS A 150 7.48 -0.84 11.72
CA LYS A 150 8.65 0.02 11.95
C LYS A 150 9.44 0.22 10.66
N GLN A 151 9.62 -0.83 9.85
CA GLN A 151 10.30 -0.73 8.57
C GLN A 151 9.51 0.16 7.61
N CYS A 152 8.20 -0.03 7.47
CA CYS A 152 7.37 0.83 6.63
C CYS A 152 7.44 2.29 7.07
N ASN A 153 7.44 2.58 8.38
CA ASN A 153 7.60 3.94 8.87
C ASN A 153 8.97 4.55 8.52
N LEU A 154 10.05 3.76 8.62
CA LEU A 154 11.37 4.19 8.18
C LEU A 154 11.40 4.44 6.67
N ASP A 155 10.85 3.53 5.87
CA ASP A 155 10.76 3.66 4.42
C ASP A 155 9.97 4.92 4.04
N VAL A 156 8.82 5.17 4.67
CA VAL A 156 8.02 6.39 4.48
C VAL A 156 8.83 7.65 4.80
N ASN A 157 9.59 7.65 5.89
CA ASN A 157 10.45 8.79 6.24
C ASN A 157 11.55 9.00 5.19
N THR A 158 12.22 7.92 4.74
CA THR A 158 13.26 8.02 3.70
C THR A 158 12.70 8.50 2.36
N VAL A 159 11.53 8.01 1.96
CA VAL A 159 10.85 8.47 0.74
C VAL A 159 10.42 9.92 0.91
N SER A 160 9.94 10.33 2.08
CA SER A 160 9.60 11.74 2.35
C SER A 160 10.83 12.65 2.25
N GLU A 161 11.97 12.25 2.79
CA GLU A 161 13.23 12.99 2.66
C GLU A 161 13.69 13.08 1.21
N GLN A 162 13.61 11.98 0.46
CA GLN A 162 13.90 11.97 -0.98
C GLN A 162 12.94 12.90 -1.74
N CYS A 163 11.64 12.90 -1.43
CA CYS A 163 10.68 13.80 -2.04
C CYS A 163 10.99 15.27 -1.74
N LEU A 164 11.45 15.60 -0.52
CA LEU A 164 11.89 16.94 -0.17
C LEU A 164 13.16 17.32 -0.93
N GLN A 165 14.14 16.43 -1.03
CA GLN A 165 15.36 16.65 -1.82
C GLN A 165 15.04 16.87 -3.30
N LEU A 166 14.17 16.04 -3.89
CA LEU A 166 13.71 16.22 -5.26
C LEU A 166 12.94 17.54 -5.44
N ALA A 167 12.14 17.95 -4.46
CA ALA A 167 11.45 19.24 -4.50
C ALA A 167 12.45 20.41 -4.48
N GLU A 168 13.46 20.36 -3.61
CA GLU A 168 14.55 21.34 -3.58
C GLU A 168 15.36 21.33 -4.88
N GLU A 169 15.65 20.16 -5.46
CA GLU A 169 16.30 20.05 -6.76
C GLU A 169 15.46 20.67 -7.88
N VAL A 170 14.14 20.42 -7.89
CA VAL A 170 13.23 21.05 -8.84
C VAL A 170 13.17 22.56 -8.64
N GLU A 171 13.16 23.06 -7.40
CA GLU A 171 13.21 24.49 -7.10
C GLU A 171 14.54 25.11 -7.58
N ASN A 172 15.66 24.42 -7.37
CA ASN A 172 16.98 24.83 -7.84
C ASN A 172 17.07 24.83 -9.37
N ILE A 173 16.55 23.78 -10.03
CA ILE A 173 16.49 23.69 -11.50
C ILE A 173 15.59 24.78 -12.05
N THR A 174 14.40 25.01 -11.47
CA THR A 174 13.49 26.05 -11.94
C THR A 174 14.06 27.44 -11.73
N SER A 175 14.73 27.71 -10.60
CA SER A 175 15.47 28.95 -10.37
C SER A 175 16.61 29.11 -11.37
N SER A 176 17.39 28.06 -11.64
CA SER A 176 18.44 28.06 -12.66
C SER A 176 17.88 28.32 -14.06
N VAL A 177 16.78 27.67 -14.44
CA VAL A 177 16.10 27.89 -15.72
C VAL A 177 15.52 29.29 -15.80
N MET A 178 14.94 29.83 -14.72
CA MET A 178 14.47 31.23 -14.68
C MET A 178 15.64 32.20 -14.85
N ASN A 179 16.79 31.93 -14.24
CA ASN A 179 18.01 32.72 -14.43
C ASN A 179 18.52 32.62 -15.87
N VAL A 180 18.57 31.41 -16.45
CA VAL A 180 18.94 31.20 -17.86
C VAL A 180 17.95 31.90 -18.79
N ILE A 181 16.64 31.83 -18.53
CA ILE A 181 15.63 32.55 -19.31
C ILE A 181 15.80 34.05 -19.15
N ALA A 182 16.09 34.56 -17.95
CA ALA A 182 16.34 35.97 -17.70
C ALA A 182 17.62 36.44 -18.40
N ASP A 183 18.70 35.64 -18.36
CA ASP A 183 19.96 35.88 -19.05
C ASP A 183 19.77 35.83 -20.57
N VAL A 184 19.01 34.85 -21.07
CA VAL A 184 18.67 34.71 -22.49
C VAL A 184 17.79 35.89 -22.93
N LEU A 185 16.78 36.29 -22.15
CA LEU A 185 15.94 37.47 -22.45
C LEU A 185 16.75 38.77 -22.37
N ASN A 186 17.71 38.89 -21.46
CA ASN A 186 18.66 40.00 -21.41
C ASN A 186 19.57 40.00 -22.64
N VAL A 187 20.06 38.82 -23.07
CA VAL A 187 20.85 38.63 -24.29
C VAL A 187 20.01 38.96 -25.54
N TYR A 188 18.74 38.55 -25.61
CA TYR A 188 17.83 38.91 -26.71
C TYR A 188 17.49 40.41 -26.70
N GLY A 189 17.27 41.00 -25.52
CA GLY A 189 17.04 42.43 -25.37
C GLY A 189 18.25 43.29 -25.75
N SER A 190 19.47 42.78 -25.51
CA SER A 190 20.72 43.42 -25.92
C SER A 190 21.15 43.09 -27.36
N SER A 191 20.68 41.97 -27.93
CA SER A 191 20.94 41.55 -29.32
C SER A 191 20.31 42.44 -30.39
N ILE A 192 19.34 43.29 -30.02
CA ILE A 192 18.81 44.34 -30.89
C ILE A 192 19.88 45.39 -31.20
N ASN A 193 20.83 45.59 -30.28
CA ASN A 193 21.88 46.59 -30.38
C ASN A 193 23.26 46.02 -30.75
N ASP A 194 23.47 44.69 -30.63
CA ASP A 194 24.77 44.05 -30.87
C ASP A 194 24.68 42.85 -31.83
N LYS A 195 25.14 43.05 -33.07
CA LYS A 195 25.11 42.06 -34.15
C LYS A 195 26.03 40.88 -33.89
N GLU A 196 27.19 41.06 -33.25
CA GLU A 196 28.16 39.97 -33.03
C GLU A 196 27.61 38.93 -32.05
N LEU A 197 26.91 39.37 -31.00
CA LEU A 197 26.37 38.49 -29.97
C LEU A 197 25.21 37.63 -30.51
N SER A 198 24.38 38.19 -31.40
CA SER A 198 23.36 37.43 -32.14
C SER A 198 23.97 36.38 -33.08
N GLN A 199 25.11 36.70 -33.68
CA GLN A 199 25.83 35.82 -34.60
C GLN A 199 26.53 34.68 -33.84
N GLN A 200 27.07 34.96 -32.65
CA GLN A 200 27.64 33.97 -31.73
C GLN A 200 26.59 32.98 -31.18
N PHE A 201 25.40 33.45 -30.82
CA PHE A 201 24.31 32.56 -30.37
C PHE A 201 23.82 31.62 -31.47
N PHE A 202 23.82 32.09 -32.73
CA PHE A 202 23.47 31.26 -33.88
C PHE A 202 24.60 30.28 -34.28
N THR A 203 25.86 30.64 -34.03
CA THR A 203 27.03 29.81 -34.35
C THR A 203 27.40 28.81 -33.25
N PHE A 204 27.08 29.05 -31.98
CA PHE A 204 27.36 28.14 -30.86
C PHE A 204 26.09 27.62 -30.16
N GLY A 205 24.93 27.83 -30.77
CA GLY A 205 23.64 27.39 -30.24
C GLY A 205 23.36 25.89 -30.39
N PRO A 206 22.21 25.43 -29.87
CA PRO A 206 21.83 24.00 -29.84
C PRO A 206 21.75 23.33 -31.23
N LEU A 207 21.53 24.11 -32.29
CA LEU A 207 21.57 23.63 -33.67
C LEU A 207 22.97 23.24 -34.14
N GLU A 208 24.01 23.96 -33.73
CA GLU A 208 25.38 23.64 -34.09
C GLU A 208 25.91 22.47 -33.26
N SER A 209 25.57 22.40 -31.96
CA SER A 209 25.84 21.23 -31.13
C SER A 209 25.20 19.96 -31.71
N TYR A 210 23.96 20.05 -32.20
CA TYR A 210 23.30 18.95 -32.90
C TYR A 210 24.06 18.52 -34.17
N ARG A 211 24.49 19.47 -35.01
CA ARG A 211 25.32 19.16 -36.19
C ARG A 211 26.66 18.51 -35.84
N GLN A 212 27.31 18.95 -34.77
CA GLN A 212 28.55 18.35 -34.28
C GLN A 212 28.35 16.89 -33.88
N THR A 213 27.23 16.55 -33.22
CA THR A 213 26.92 15.15 -32.87
C THR A 213 26.71 14.26 -34.10
N GLN A 214 26.07 14.76 -35.16
CA GLN A 214 25.92 14.04 -36.42
C GLN A 214 27.27 13.80 -37.12
N SER A 215 28.14 14.82 -37.12
CA SER A 215 29.50 14.71 -37.66
C SER A 215 30.35 13.68 -36.90
N LEU A 216 30.25 13.67 -35.57
CA LEU A 216 30.96 12.73 -34.71
C LEU A 216 30.51 11.28 -34.96
N PHE A 217 29.20 11.05 -35.09
CA PHE A 217 28.67 9.73 -35.43
C PHE A 217 29.21 9.22 -36.78
N LYS A 218 29.21 10.09 -37.81
CA LYS A 218 29.76 9.75 -39.13
C LYS A 218 31.23 9.35 -39.05
N SER A 219 32.04 10.12 -38.31
CA SER A 219 33.47 9.82 -38.10
C SER A 219 33.69 8.45 -37.43
N HIS A 220 32.92 8.13 -36.38
CA HIS A 220 33.01 6.83 -35.72
C HIS A 220 32.55 5.67 -36.58
N PHE A 221 31.51 5.88 -37.41
CA PHE A 221 31.05 4.90 -38.38
C PHE A 221 32.15 4.58 -39.42
N ASP A 222 32.79 5.62 -39.97
CA ASP A 222 33.89 5.47 -40.94
C ASP A 222 35.11 4.77 -40.31
N LEU A 223 35.44 5.10 -39.05
CA LEU A 223 36.52 4.42 -38.32
C LEU A 223 36.23 2.93 -38.09
N TYR A 224 35.00 2.61 -37.67
CA TYR A 224 34.59 1.24 -37.37
C TYR A 224 34.64 0.36 -38.63
N THR A 225 34.10 0.89 -39.74
CA THR A 225 34.07 0.17 -41.02
C THR A 225 35.49 -0.08 -41.54
N ASN A 226 36.36 0.94 -41.51
CA ASN A 226 37.75 0.78 -41.92
C ASN A 226 38.51 -0.26 -41.09
N LYS A 227 38.38 -0.24 -39.76
CA LYS A 227 39.11 -1.16 -38.87
C LYS A 227 38.66 -2.61 -38.98
N LYS A 228 37.38 -2.85 -39.24
CA LYS A 228 36.81 -4.21 -39.19
C LYS A 228 36.76 -4.90 -40.55
N PHE A 229 36.67 -4.15 -41.64
CA PHE A 229 36.48 -4.70 -42.98
C PHE A 229 37.72 -4.60 -43.88
N ASN A 230 38.72 -3.74 -43.59
CA ASN A 230 39.89 -3.60 -44.46
C ASN A 230 41.12 -4.46 -44.08
N ASP A 231 41.29 -4.88 -42.82
CA ASP A 231 42.55 -5.49 -42.32
C ASP A 231 42.55 -7.03 -42.18
N ARG A 232 41.65 -7.78 -42.85
CA ARG A 232 41.45 -9.23 -42.57
C ARG A 232 41.77 -10.21 -43.72
N GLN A 233 42.63 -9.82 -44.65
CA GLN A 233 43.35 -10.78 -45.51
C GLN A 233 44.78 -10.77 -44.98
N THR A 234 45.19 -11.69 -44.11
CA THR A 234 45.92 -12.94 -44.41
C THR A 234 46.57 -13.29 -43.08
N ASP A 235 46.50 -14.53 -42.56
CA ASP A 235 47.57 -15.12 -41.70
C ASP A 235 47.12 -16.41 -41.00
N ALA A 236 45.82 -16.71 -40.90
CA ALA A 236 45.36 -17.79 -39.99
C ALA A 236 45.46 -19.24 -40.53
N ASN A 237 45.96 -19.50 -41.74
CA ASN A 237 45.78 -20.81 -42.40
C ASN A 237 47.07 -21.52 -42.89
N GLU A 238 48.28 -21.02 -42.60
CA GLU A 238 49.50 -21.68 -43.10
C GLU A 238 49.91 -22.94 -42.31
N ASP A 239 49.72 -22.98 -40.99
CA ASP A 239 50.34 -24.01 -40.14
C ASP A 239 49.71 -25.41 -40.30
N ASP A 240 48.38 -25.51 -40.39
CA ASP A 240 47.71 -26.81 -40.59
C ASP A 240 48.00 -27.39 -41.98
N LEU A 241 48.10 -26.52 -43.00
CA LEU A 241 48.44 -26.93 -44.35
C LEU A 241 49.91 -27.36 -44.46
N ARG A 242 50.80 -26.71 -43.69
CA ARG A 242 52.22 -27.07 -43.57
C ARG A 242 52.39 -28.44 -42.93
N THR A 243 51.64 -28.72 -41.86
CA THR A 243 51.73 -29.97 -41.11
C THR A 243 51.29 -31.15 -41.97
N ALA A 244 50.17 -31.03 -42.69
CA ALA A 244 49.72 -32.04 -43.64
C ALA A 244 50.69 -32.27 -44.82
N LEU A 245 51.42 -31.22 -45.25
CA LEU A 245 52.47 -31.32 -46.28
C LEU A 245 53.71 -32.09 -45.79
N ILE A 246 54.08 -31.91 -44.52
CA ILE A 246 55.22 -32.61 -43.90
C ILE A 246 54.92 -34.10 -43.77
N GLU A 247 53.75 -34.47 -43.26
CA GLU A 247 53.34 -35.88 -43.10
C GLU A 247 53.23 -36.62 -44.45
N ALA A 248 52.75 -35.94 -45.49
CA ALA A 248 52.69 -36.53 -46.83
C ALA A 248 54.08 -36.82 -47.41
N LYS A 249 55.06 -35.94 -47.14
CA LYS A 249 56.44 -36.10 -47.62
C LYS A 249 57.17 -37.24 -46.89
N ASP A 250 56.97 -37.39 -45.59
CA ASP A 250 57.54 -38.49 -44.79
C ASP A 250 57.06 -39.86 -45.28
N MET A 251 55.76 -39.97 -45.60
CA MET A 251 55.20 -41.21 -46.16
C MET A 251 55.72 -41.52 -47.57
N GLU A 252 55.97 -40.51 -48.41
CA GLU A 252 56.57 -40.67 -49.73
C GLU A 252 58.01 -41.24 -49.62
N GLU A 253 58.80 -40.72 -48.69
CA GLU A 253 60.17 -41.15 -48.44
C GLU A 253 60.24 -42.63 -48.00
N ARG A 254 59.38 -43.04 -47.06
CA ARG A 254 59.29 -44.43 -46.59
C ARG A 254 58.90 -45.43 -47.68
N LEU A 255 58.01 -45.03 -48.59
CA LEU A 255 57.61 -45.87 -49.73
C LEU A 255 58.74 -45.98 -50.76
N SER A 256 59.49 -44.91 -50.99
CA SER A 256 60.67 -44.93 -51.85
C SER A 256 61.73 -45.92 -51.34
N ASP A 257 62.01 -45.93 -50.03
CA ASP A 257 62.97 -46.86 -49.42
C ASP A 257 62.54 -48.34 -49.56
N ALA A 258 61.25 -48.61 -49.42
CA ALA A 258 60.69 -49.96 -49.60
C ALA A 258 60.83 -50.45 -51.05
N VAL A 259 60.67 -49.56 -52.05
CA VAL A 259 60.88 -49.91 -53.46
C VAL A 259 62.37 -50.15 -53.75
N CYS A 260 63.28 -49.34 -53.21
CA CYS A 260 64.72 -49.54 -53.39
C CYS A 260 65.19 -50.89 -52.83
N THR A 261 64.78 -51.25 -51.62
CA THR A 261 65.11 -52.55 -51.00
C THR A 261 64.55 -53.74 -51.79
N TYR A 262 63.37 -53.60 -52.39
CA TYR A 262 62.83 -54.58 -53.32
C TYR A 262 63.73 -54.74 -54.57
N ILE A 263 64.12 -53.64 -55.22
CA ILE A 263 64.97 -53.68 -56.42
C ILE A 263 66.32 -54.34 -56.13
N GLU A 264 66.93 -54.01 -54.99
CA GLU A 264 68.21 -54.58 -54.55
C GLU A 264 68.10 -56.11 -54.34
N SER A 265 67.10 -56.56 -53.59
CA SER A 265 66.89 -58.00 -53.35
C SER A 265 66.59 -58.79 -54.63
N LYS A 266 65.78 -58.23 -55.55
CA LYS A 266 65.53 -58.85 -56.87
C LYS A 266 66.81 -58.96 -57.70
N ALA A 267 67.66 -57.93 -57.68
CA ALA A 267 68.91 -57.91 -58.41
C ALA A 267 69.91 -58.95 -57.86
N GLU A 268 70.02 -59.09 -56.54
CA GLU A 268 70.84 -60.10 -55.89
C GLU A 268 70.39 -61.53 -56.25
N LEU A 269 69.08 -61.81 -56.14
CA LEU A 269 68.52 -63.14 -56.42
C LEU A 269 68.62 -63.52 -57.90
N SER A 270 68.41 -62.56 -58.80
CA SER A 270 68.62 -62.74 -60.25
C SER A 270 70.10 -63.00 -60.56
N GLY A 271 71.01 -62.34 -59.85
CA GLY A 271 72.45 -62.57 -59.93
C GLY A 271 72.84 -63.99 -59.48
N GLU A 272 72.28 -64.48 -58.37
CA GLU A 272 72.50 -65.84 -57.90
C GLU A 272 71.93 -66.90 -58.85
N LEU A 273 70.74 -66.68 -59.42
CA LEU A 273 70.17 -67.54 -60.47
C LEU A 273 71.08 -67.62 -61.70
N ALA A 274 71.61 -66.48 -62.15
CA ALA A 274 72.54 -66.44 -63.29
C ALA A 274 73.83 -67.21 -63.00
N LYS A 275 74.37 -67.12 -61.77
CA LYS A 275 75.54 -67.91 -61.33
C LYS A 275 75.22 -69.41 -61.34
N LEU A 276 74.06 -69.83 -60.83
CA LEU A 276 73.63 -71.24 -60.81
C LEU A 276 73.45 -71.82 -62.22
N MET A 277 72.86 -71.06 -63.16
CA MET A 277 72.76 -71.47 -64.57
C MET A 277 74.12 -71.55 -65.29
N LEU A 278 75.09 -70.72 -64.90
CA LEU A 278 76.48 -70.86 -65.37
C LEU A 278 77.11 -72.14 -64.83
N VAL A 279 76.88 -72.47 -63.55
CA VAL A 279 77.39 -73.69 -62.90
C VAL A 279 76.78 -74.97 -63.50
N SER A 280 75.54 -74.94 -63.98
CA SER A 280 74.91 -76.08 -64.67
C SER A 280 75.56 -76.47 -66.00
N ASN A 281 76.37 -75.59 -66.58
CA ASN A 281 77.09 -75.84 -67.85
C ASN A 281 78.45 -76.52 -67.65
N TYR A 282 78.88 -76.79 -66.41
CA TYR A 282 80.13 -77.51 -66.13
C TYR A 282 79.90 -79.03 -66.08
N SER A 283 80.82 -79.79 -66.65
CA SER A 283 80.67 -81.23 -66.96
C SER A 283 80.68 -82.19 -65.76
N HIS A 284 80.81 -81.71 -64.51
CA HIS A 284 81.05 -82.56 -63.33
C HIS A 284 80.22 -82.20 -62.09
N VAL A 285 79.08 -81.53 -62.24
CA VAL A 285 78.18 -81.24 -61.12
C VAL A 285 76.95 -82.15 -61.19
N HIS A 286 76.51 -82.69 -60.04
CA HIS A 286 75.37 -83.59 -59.96
C HIS A 286 74.10 -82.82 -60.37
N SER A 287 73.47 -83.23 -61.48
CA SER A 287 72.36 -82.50 -62.11
C SER A 287 71.17 -82.30 -61.18
N SER A 288 70.93 -83.24 -60.25
CA SER A 288 69.87 -83.16 -59.24
C SER A 288 69.96 -81.90 -58.37
N ASP A 289 71.14 -81.56 -57.88
CA ASP A 289 71.27 -80.51 -56.85
C ASP A 289 71.19 -79.12 -57.48
N ILE A 290 71.72 -78.96 -58.70
CA ILE A 290 71.60 -77.71 -59.45
C ILE A 290 70.17 -77.47 -59.94
N THR A 291 69.49 -78.53 -60.40
CA THR A 291 68.09 -78.39 -60.85
C THR A 291 67.17 -78.00 -59.70
N VAL A 292 67.40 -78.54 -58.50
CA VAL A 292 66.64 -78.16 -57.30
C VAL A 292 66.92 -76.70 -56.92
N CYS A 293 68.18 -76.29 -56.78
CA CYS A 293 68.51 -74.90 -56.43
C CYS A 293 68.09 -73.88 -57.50
N SER A 294 68.16 -74.23 -58.79
CA SER A 294 67.68 -73.37 -59.87
C SER A 294 66.16 -73.23 -59.86
N LEU A 295 65.44 -74.30 -59.53
CA LEU A 295 63.97 -74.28 -59.45
C LEU A 295 63.51 -73.53 -58.19
N GLU A 296 64.24 -73.66 -57.07
CA GLU A 296 64.04 -72.84 -55.86
C GLU A 296 64.28 -71.35 -56.12
N ALA A 297 65.39 -70.99 -56.77
CA ALA A 297 65.68 -69.60 -57.13
C ALA A 297 64.67 -69.03 -58.14
N GLN A 298 64.23 -69.81 -59.13
CA GLN A 298 63.20 -69.38 -60.08
C GLN A 298 61.82 -69.24 -59.42
N SER A 299 61.49 -70.12 -58.47
CA SER A 299 60.30 -69.99 -57.64
C SER A 299 60.36 -68.75 -56.75
N ALA A 300 61.53 -68.45 -56.16
CA ALA A 300 61.72 -67.25 -55.35
C ALA A 300 61.61 -65.96 -56.18
N ILE A 301 62.15 -65.93 -57.41
CA ILE A 301 61.98 -64.81 -58.34
C ILE A 301 60.50 -64.65 -58.72
N SER A 302 59.78 -65.73 -59.03
CA SER A 302 58.35 -65.65 -59.34
C SER A 302 57.52 -65.14 -58.16
N LEU A 303 57.91 -65.48 -56.92
CA LEU A 303 57.28 -64.95 -55.71
C LEU A 303 57.59 -63.45 -55.55
N LEU A 304 58.84 -63.02 -55.79
CA LEU A 304 59.21 -61.60 -55.75
C LEU A 304 58.48 -60.78 -56.82
N GLU A 305 58.30 -61.29 -58.05
CA GLU A 305 57.52 -60.62 -59.08
C GLU A 305 56.03 -60.50 -58.71
N GLN A 306 55.49 -61.50 -58.01
CA GLN A 306 54.15 -61.41 -57.46
C GLN A 306 54.06 -60.37 -56.33
N GLU A 307 55.06 -60.31 -55.45
CA GLU A 307 55.18 -59.29 -54.41
C GLU A 307 55.31 -57.88 -55.00
N GLU A 308 56.06 -57.70 -56.11
CA GLU A 308 56.15 -56.44 -56.86
C GLU A 308 54.79 -55.98 -57.35
N CYS A 309 54.03 -56.88 -57.97
CA CYS A 309 52.70 -56.56 -58.47
C CYS A 309 51.76 -56.16 -57.33
N ILE A 310 51.85 -56.84 -56.18
CA ILE A 310 51.10 -56.49 -54.98
C ILE A 310 51.54 -55.13 -54.43
N LEU A 311 52.85 -54.86 -54.36
CA LEU A 311 53.42 -53.61 -53.88
C LEU A 311 53.06 -52.43 -54.80
N GLU A 312 53.11 -52.59 -56.12
CA GLU A 312 52.69 -51.57 -57.08
C GLU A 312 51.19 -51.24 -56.95
N GLN A 313 50.35 -52.26 -56.78
CA GLN A 313 48.91 -52.05 -56.53
C GLN A 313 48.66 -51.36 -55.18
N GLN A 314 49.41 -51.72 -54.14
CA GLN A 314 49.36 -51.05 -52.84
C GLN A 314 49.86 -49.60 -52.92
N LEU A 315 50.92 -49.32 -53.69
CA LEU A 315 51.43 -47.98 -53.92
C LEU A 315 50.41 -47.11 -54.66
N LEU A 316 49.85 -47.61 -55.77
CA LEU A 316 48.86 -46.86 -56.55
C LEU A 316 47.58 -46.58 -55.74
N SER A 317 47.13 -47.56 -54.96
CA SER A 317 45.94 -47.40 -54.11
C SER A 317 46.20 -46.42 -52.95
N THR A 318 47.36 -46.49 -52.30
CA THR A 318 47.75 -45.55 -51.23
C THR A 318 47.92 -44.13 -51.75
N VAL A 319 48.65 -43.91 -52.85
CA VAL A 319 48.79 -42.59 -53.50
C VAL A 319 47.43 -41.98 -53.83
N LYS A 320 46.51 -42.80 -54.39
CA LYS A 320 45.14 -42.35 -54.67
C LYS A 320 44.42 -41.93 -53.38
N LEU A 321 44.41 -42.77 -52.35
CA LEU A 321 43.77 -42.47 -51.07
C LEU A 321 44.34 -41.20 -50.41
N TYR A 322 45.66 -40.99 -50.44
CA TYR A 322 46.30 -39.78 -49.92
C TYR A 322 45.93 -38.54 -50.71
N SER A 323 45.91 -38.62 -52.04
CA SER A 323 45.50 -37.49 -52.89
C SER A 323 44.04 -37.10 -52.63
N GLU A 324 43.14 -38.07 -52.45
CA GLU A 324 41.73 -37.88 -52.11
C GLU A 324 41.55 -37.36 -50.68
N ALA A 325 42.37 -37.80 -49.72
CA ALA A 325 42.35 -37.27 -48.36
C ALA A 325 42.83 -35.82 -48.31
N ARG A 326 43.95 -35.49 -48.98
CA ARG A 326 44.50 -34.14 -49.07
C ARG A 326 43.53 -33.16 -49.72
N THR A 327 42.91 -33.55 -50.83
CA THR A 327 41.93 -32.71 -51.52
C THR A 327 40.67 -32.50 -50.68
N ARG A 328 40.15 -33.55 -50.03
CA ARG A 328 39.03 -33.41 -49.08
C ARG A 328 39.36 -32.49 -47.91
N LEU A 329 40.55 -32.61 -47.33
CA LEU A 329 41.00 -31.78 -46.21
C LEU A 329 41.14 -30.31 -46.65
N ALA A 330 41.81 -30.04 -47.78
CA ALA A 330 41.93 -28.69 -48.32
C ALA A 330 40.57 -28.03 -48.61
N VAL A 331 39.62 -28.78 -49.19
CA VAL A 331 38.26 -28.29 -49.43
C VAL A 331 37.52 -28.04 -48.12
N SER A 332 37.61 -28.97 -47.16
CA SER A 332 36.97 -28.84 -45.84
C SER A 332 37.52 -27.64 -45.06
N THR A 333 38.83 -27.47 -45.00
CA THR A 333 39.48 -26.35 -44.30
C THR A 333 39.15 -25.02 -44.97
N SER A 334 39.20 -24.95 -46.31
CA SER A 334 38.84 -23.75 -47.06
C SER A 334 37.37 -23.35 -46.86
N THR A 335 36.45 -24.31 -46.94
CA THR A 335 35.01 -24.07 -46.76
C THR A 335 34.68 -23.67 -45.32
N THR A 336 35.29 -24.33 -44.33
CA THR A 336 35.12 -24.01 -42.90
C THR A 336 35.67 -22.62 -42.58
N SER A 337 36.86 -22.29 -43.08
CA SER A 337 37.48 -20.96 -42.91
C SER A 337 36.64 -19.86 -43.56
N ALA A 338 36.20 -20.06 -44.81
CA ALA A 338 35.30 -19.13 -45.50
C ALA A 338 33.97 -18.95 -44.75
N MET A 339 33.42 -20.02 -44.18
CA MET A 339 32.20 -19.98 -43.37
C MET A 339 32.39 -19.23 -42.05
N MET A 340 33.52 -19.41 -41.36
CA MET A 340 33.86 -18.65 -40.15
C MET A 340 34.00 -17.15 -40.45
N ILE A 341 34.70 -16.80 -41.53
CA ILE A 341 34.84 -15.40 -41.97
C ILE A 341 33.46 -14.81 -42.29
N ARG A 342 32.62 -15.52 -43.05
CA ARG A 342 31.25 -15.06 -43.37
C ARG A 342 30.40 -14.88 -42.12
N ARG A 343 30.46 -15.81 -41.16
CA ARG A 343 29.74 -15.68 -39.87
C ARG A 343 30.19 -14.45 -39.09
N GLN A 344 31.50 -14.19 -39.07
CA GLN A 344 32.04 -13.02 -38.38
C GLN A 344 31.61 -11.72 -39.08
N ILE A 345 31.68 -11.64 -40.41
CA ILE A 345 31.20 -10.50 -41.19
C ILE A 345 29.71 -10.28 -40.95
N TYR A 346 28.90 -11.35 -40.97
CA TYR A 346 27.47 -11.26 -40.70
C TYR A 346 27.18 -10.69 -39.31
N LYS A 347 27.92 -11.17 -38.28
CA LYS A 347 27.79 -10.66 -36.90
C LYS A 347 28.15 -9.17 -36.82
N ASP A 348 29.26 -8.76 -37.44
CA ASP A 348 29.72 -7.37 -37.45
C ASP A 348 28.74 -6.45 -38.23
N LEU A 349 28.17 -6.93 -39.35
CA LEU A 349 27.13 -6.21 -40.11
C LEU A 349 25.81 -6.09 -39.34
N SER A 350 25.36 -7.17 -38.67
CA SER A 350 24.15 -7.15 -37.86
C SER A 350 24.27 -6.10 -36.74
N TYR A 351 25.41 -6.09 -36.05
CA TYR A 351 25.68 -5.10 -35.01
C TYR A 351 25.67 -3.67 -35.57
N LEU A 352 26.27 -3.44 -36.74
CA LEU A 352 26.28 -2.13 -37.39
C LEU A 352 24.86 -1.66 -37.73
N VAL A 353 24.01 -2.55 -38.24
CA VAL A 353 22.60 -2.25 -38.54
C VAL A 353 21.86 -1.84 -37.28
N ASP A 354 22.01 -2.59 -36.18
CA ASP A 354 21.33 -2.30 -34.91
C ASP A 354 21.72 -0.93 -34.36
N VAL A 355 23.03 -0.62 -34.34
CA VAL A 355 23.55 0.67 -33.86
C VAL A 355 23.08 1.83 -34.76
N CYS A 356 23.09 1.65 -36.08
CA CYS A 356 22.58 2.65 -37.01
C CYS A 356 21.08 2.91 -36.83
N GLN A 357 20.27 1.87 -36.61
CA GLN A 357 18.85 2.03 -36.32
C GLN A 357 18.62 2.83 -35.04
N GLN A 358 19.34 2.49 -33.96
CA GLN A 358 19.26 3.23 -32.70
C GLN A 358 19.66 4.69 -32.89
N ALA A 359 20.78 4.97 -33.58
CA ALA A 359 21.23 6.32 -33.86
C ALA A 359 20.19 7.14 -34.64
N VAL A 360 19.57 6.55 -35.67
CA VAL A 360 18.51 7.22 -36.45
C VAL A 360 17.26 7.50 -35.60
N THR A 361 16.89 6.59 -34.69
CA THR A 361 15.75 6.82 -33.78
C THR A 361 16.05 7.96 -32.81
N LEU A 362 17.25 8.01 -32.25
CA LEU A 362 17.69 9.09 -31.36
C LEU A 362 17.72 10.43 -32.09
N ASP A 363 18.29 10.47 -33.30
CA ASP A 363 18.37 11.66 -34.15
C ASP A 363 16.98 12.25 -34.42
N ARG A 364 16.00 11.40 -34.75
CA ARG A 364 14.60 11.82 -34.92
C ARG A 364 14.02 12.43 -33.65
N LEU A 365 14.23 11.81 -32.48
CA LEU A 365 13.72 12.32 -31.21
C LEU A 365 14.33 13.67 -30.86
N VAL A 366 15.65 13.82 -31.02
CA VAL A 366 16.36 15.10 -30.79
C VAL A 366 15.86 16.17 -31.74
N TYR A 367 15.67 15.84 -33.02
CA TYR A 367 15.10 16.77 -34.00
C TYR A 367 13.68 17.24 -33.61
N TYR A 368 12.80 16.33 -33.21
CA TYR A 368 11.45 16.69 -32.78
C TYR A 368 11.44 17.50 -31.49
N ALA A 369 12.29 17.18 -30.52
CA ALA A 369 12.45 17.94 -29.29
C ALA A 369 12.92 19.37 -29.60
N LEU A 370 13.97 19.53 -30.41
CA LEU A 370 14.47 20.83 -30.81
C LEU A 370 13.43 21.64 -31.59
N ARG A 371 12.66 21.01 -32.48
CA ARG A 371 11.57 21.66 -33.21
C ARG A 371 10.44 22.11 -32.27
N ARG A 372 10.13 21.33 -31.24
CA ARG A 372 9.13 21.68 -30.23
C ARG A 372 9.60 22.88 -29.40
N GLU A 373 10.85 22.89 -28.94
CA GLU A 373 11.44 24.00 -28.19
C GLU A 373 11.48 25.31 -29.01
N LEU A 374 11.79 25.22 -30.30
CA LEU A 374 11.73 26.39 -31.18
C LEU A 374 10.30 26.94 -31.31
N ARG A 375 9.30 26.05 -31.35
CA ARG A 375 7.89 26.44 -31.45
C ARG A 375 7.36 27.04 -30.14
N THR A 376 7.73 26.48 -28.99
CA THR A 376 7.35 27.06 -27.69
C THR A 376 7.99 28.44 -27.50
N MET A 377 9.23 28.62 -27.94
CA MET A 377 9.87 29.92 -27.94
C MET A 377 9.17 30.92 -28.86
N GLU A 378 8.74 30.50 -30.05
CA GLU A 378 7.92 31.31 -30.95
C GLU A 378 6.59 31.73 -30.28
N ASP A 379 5.89 30.79 -29.65
CA ASP A 379 4.62 31.06 -28.94
C ASP A 379 4.81 32.06 -27.79
N VAL A 380 5.91 31.95 -27.02
CA VAL A 380 6.26 32.90 -25.95
C VAL A 380 6.56 34.28 -26.51
N MET A 381 7.31 34.37 -27.62
CA MET A 381 7.59 35.65 -28.27
C MET A 381 6.30 36.30 -28.80
N GLN A 382 5.39 35.51 -29.39
CA GLN A 382 4.08 35.99 -29.81
C GLN A 382 3.26 36.48 -28.62
N PHE A 383 3.21 35.72 -27.52
CA PHE A 383 2.53 36.14 -26.29
C PHE A 383 3.09 37.45 -25.74
N ALA A 384 4.42 37.57 -25.64
CA ALA A 384 5.07 38.80 -25.18
C ALA A 384 4.73 40.01 -26.07
N ALA A 385 4.67 39.81 -27.39
CA ALA A 385 4.24 40.85 -28.32
C ALA A 385 2.78 41.28 -28.11
N HIS A 386 1.86 40.32 -27.89
CA HIS A 386 0.45 40.62 -27.58
C HIS A 386 0.30 41.33 -26.23
N LEU A 387 1.02 40.88 -25.19
CA LEU A 387 1.00 41.51 -23.88
C LEU A 387 1.47 42.96 -23.96
N ARG A 388 2.52 43.23 -24.75
CA ARG A 388 3.01 44.59 -24.98
C ARG A 388 1.93 45.48 -25.61
N LEU A 389 1.20 44.99 -26.62
CA LEU A 389 0.09 45.72 -27.22
C LEU A 389 -1.02 46.01 -26.21
N TYR A 390 -1.40 45.01 -25.40
CA TYR A 390 -2.41 45.16 -24.37
C TYR A 390 -2.02 46.21 -23.32
N VAL A 391 -0.78 46.17 -22.83
CA VAL A 391 -0.26 47.16 -21.87
C VAL A 391 -0.27 48.57 -22.43
N ILE A 392 0.05 48.75 -23.73
CA ILE A 392 -0.04 50.06 -24.38
C ILE A 392 -1.49 50.55 -24.43
N GLN A 393 -2.44 49.68 -24.81
CA GLN A 393 -3.87 50.01 -24.88
C GLN A 393 -4.46 50.36 -23.50
N GLU A 394 -4.16 49.56 -22.48
CA GLU A 394 -4.59 49.84 -21.09
C GLU A 394 -4.01 51.16 -20.58
N ARG A 395 -2.74 51.45 -20.90
CA ARG A 395 -2.13 52.74 -20.54
C ARG A 395 -2.88 53.91 -21.16
N GLU A 396 -3.32 53.81 -22.41
CA GLU A 396 -4.12 54.84 -23.09
C GLU A 396 -5.49 55.00 -22.41
N ILE A 397 -6.20 53.90 -22.12
CA ILE A 397 -7.51 53.93 -21.44
C ILE A 397 -7.40 54.54 -20.03
N VAL A 398 -6.35 54.17 -19.28
CA VAL A 398 -6.09 54.74 -17.95
C VAL A 398 -5.79 56.24 -18.06
N ALA A 399 -5.00 56.66 -19.05
CA ALA A 399 -4.75 58.08 -19.29
C ALA A 399 -6.04 58.85 -19.60
N ASP A 400 -6.92 58.30 -20.44
CA ASP A 400 -8.23 58.89 -20.76
C ASP A 400 -9.15 58.97 -19.54
N ARG A 401 -9.15 57.93 -18.69
CA ARG A 401 -9.91 57.92 -17.43
C ARG A 401 -9.40 58.97 -16.44
N ILE A 402 -8.09 59.10 -16.30
CA ILE A 402 -7.47 60.14 -15.45
C ILE A 402 -7.86 61.53 -15.97
N LYS A 403 -7.82 61.74 -17.29
CA LYS A 403 -8.25 62.99 -17.91
C LYS A 403 -9.72 63.28 -17.62
N SER A 404 -10.61 62.31 -17.84
CA SER A 404 -12.05 62.44 -17.55
C SER A 404 -12.34 62.75 -16.07
N MET A 405 -11.65 62.09 -15.13
CA MET A 405 -11.78 62.40 -13.71
C MET A 405 -11.32 63.82 -13.39
N THR A 406 -10.24 64.27 -14.01
CA THR A 406 -9.74 65.64 -13.84
C THR A 406 -10.78 66.64 -14.34
N ASP A 407 -11.39 66.40 -15.50
CA ASP A 407 -12.45 67.25 -16.06
C ASP A 407 -13.66 67.32 -15.10
N ILE A 408 -14.13 66.19 -14.56
CA ILE A 408 -15.24 66.15 -13.58
C ILE A 408 -14.90 66.95 -12.31
N CYS A 409 -13.70 66.78 -11.76
CA CYS A 409 -13.27 67.55 -10.58
C CYS A 409 -13.28 69.06 -10.87
N THR A 410 -12.79 69.48 -12.04
CA THR A 410 -12.81 70.91 -12.41
C THR A 410 -14.24 71.44 -12.58
N GLU A 411 -15.16 70.64 -13.12
CA GLU A 411 -16.58 70.98 -13.22
C GLU A 411 -17.22 71.13 -11.83
N GLN A 412 -16.96 70.20 -10.93
CA GLN A 412 -17.46 70.24 -9.55
C GLN A 412 -16.97 71.49 -8.81
N GLU A 413 -15.67 71.81 -8.90
CA GLU A 413 -15.13 73.03 -8.30
C GLU A 413 -15.78 74.30 -8.87
N ASN A 414 -16.11 74.31 -10.17
CA ASN A 414 -16.83 75.43 -10.79
C ASN A 414 -18.26 75.55 -10.25
N VAL A 415 -18.96 74.42 -10.07
CA VAL A 415 -20.32 74.39 -9.49
C VAL A 415 -20.31 74.82 -8.02
N GLU A 416 -19.34 74.37 -7.23
CA GLU A 416 -19.18 74.80 -5.83
C GLU A 416 -18.92 76.31 -5.73
N ARG A 417 -18.04 76.85 -6.58
CA ARG A 417 -17.81 78.30 -6.68
C ARG A 417 -19.06 79.07 -7.10
N ASN A 418 -19.94 78.48 -7.93
CA ASN A 418 -21.21 79.10 -8.32
C ASN A 418 -22.27 79.02 -7.20
N LEU A 419 -22.34 77.93 -6.45
CA LEU A 419 -23.20 77.77 -5.27
C LEU A 419 -22.86 78.75 -4.16
N GLN A 420 -21.56 78.97 -3.91
CA GLN A 420 -21.08 80.00 -2.97
C GLN A 420 -21.53 81.42 -3.38
N LYS A 421 -21.72 81.68 -4.68
CA LYS A 421 -22.21 82.97 -5.20
C LYS A 421 -23.73 83.13 -5.10
N SER A 422 -24.51 82.05 -5.05
CA SER A 422 -25.99 82.09 -4.96
C SER A 422 -26.49 82.26 -3.51
N ASN A 423 -26.36 83.48 -2.99
CA ASN A 423 -26.42 83.82 -1.56
C ASN A 423 -27.85 83.90 -0.92
N ILE A 424 -28.95 83.81 -1.69
CA ILE A 424 -30.30 84.13 -1.16
C ILE A 424 -31.03 82.91 -0.57
N LEU A 425 -30.93 81.74 -1.21
CA LEU A 425 -31.61 80.52 -0.75
C LEU A 425 -30.90 79.90 0.45
N LEU A 426 -29.56 79.89 0.45
CA LEU A 426 -28.77 79.40 1.58
C LEU A 426 -28.94 80.33 2.81
N GLN A 427 -29.03 81.66 2.63
CA GLN A 427 -29.32 82.58 3.74
C GLN A 427 -30.69 82.32 4.38
N SER A 428 -31.69 82.05 3.54
CA SER A 428 -33.04 81.73 3.99
C SER A 428 -33.08 80.40 4.74
N LEU A 429 -32.30 79.40 4.30
CA LEU A 429 -32.19 78.12 4.99
C LEU A 429 -31.46 78.22 6.34
N SER A 430 -30.38 79.01 6.43
CA SER A 430 -29.72 79.31 7.72
C SER A 430 -30.66 79.95 8.73
N SER A 431 -31.52 80.88 8.29
CA SER A 431 -32.42 81.58 9.19
C SER A 431 -33.53 80.66 9.71
N ILE A 432 -34.05 79.76 8.86
CA ILE A 432 -35.06 78.75 9.24
C ILE A 432 -34.46 77.72 10.21
N LEU A 433 -33.21 77.30 10.00
CA LEU A 433 -32.55 76.28 10.82
C LEU A 433 -31.84 76.85 12.05
N GLY A 434 -31.73 78.18 12.17
CA GLY A 434 -31.07 78.84 13.31
C GLY A 434 -29.54 78.68 13.33
N VAL A 435 -28.92 78.45 12.17
CA VAL A 435 -27.48 78.16 12.03
C VAL A 435 -26.77 79.31 11.33
N ASN A 436 -25.59 79.72 11.81
CA ASN A 436 -24.82 80.80 11.19
C ASN A 436 -24.28 80.39 9.80
N TYR A 437 -24.38 81.33 8.84
CA TYR A 437 -24.12 81.17 7.39
C TYR A 437 -22.65 80.94 6.99
N THR A 438 -21.80 80.38 7.85
CA THR A 438 -20.35 80.35 7.57
C THR A 438 -19.83 79.04 6.99
N ASP A 439 -20.56 77.93 7.09
CA ASP A 439 -20.08 76.63 6.62
C ASP A 439 -21.21 75.74 6.08
N VAL A 440 -21.04 75.21 4.87
CA VAL A 440 -22.03 74.33 4.21
C VAL A 440 -22.12 72.97 4.91
N SER A 441 -21.04 72.52 5.56
CA SER A 441 -20.99 71.25 6.30
C SER A 441 -21.93 71.24 7.54
N LEU A 442 -22.26 72.41 8.07
CA LEU A 442 -23.16 72.60 9.21
C LEU A 442 -24.62 72.25 8.88
N TYR A 443 -25.04 72.37 7.62
CA TYR A 443 -26.39 71.99 7.17
C TYR A 443 -26.59 70.48 7.12
N ALA A 444 -25.58 69.74 6.64
CA ALA A 444 -25.63 68.27 6.62
C ALA A 444 -25.70 67.70 8.05
N LYS A 445 -24.97 68.31 8.98
CA LYS A 445 -24.99 67.92 10.39
C LYS A 445 -26.34 68.19 11.07
N THR A 446 -26.91 69.38 10.87
CA THR A 446 -28.23 69.71 11.42
C THR A 446 -29.37 68.90 10.81
N TYR A 447 -29.30 68.57 9.52
CA TYR A 447 -30.23 67.64 8.90
C TYR A 447 -30.21 66.25 9.56
N ASN A 448 -29.01 65.69 9.79
CA ASN A 448 -28.85 64.40 10.44
C ASN A 448 -29.34 64.42 11.91
N GLU A 449 -29.12 65.51 12.64
CA GLU A 449 -29.63 65.69 14.01
C GLU A 449 -31.16 65.77 14.06
N ILE A 450 -31.79 66.46 13.11
CA ILE A 450 -33.26 66.54 13.00
C ILE A 450 -33.85 65.17 12.66
N MET A 451 -33.24 64.44 11.72
CA MET A 451 -33.67 63.08 11.36
C MET A 451 -33.55 62.12 12.56
N SER A 452 -32.46 62.22 13.32
CA SER A 452 -32.24 61.43 14.54
C SER A 452 -33.30 61.72 15.61
N ARG A 453 -33.59 63.01 15.88
CA ARG A 453 -34.66 63.42 16.80
C ARG A 453 -36.05 62.96 16.35
N GLY A 454 -36.31 63.01 15.04
CA GLY A 454 -37.56 62.50 14.46
C GLY A 454 -37.74 61.00 14.68
N ASN A 455 -36.68 60.22 14.49
CA ASN A 455 -36.69 58.78 14.74
C ASN A 455 -36.88 58.45 16.23
N GLN A 456 -36.18 59.14 17.13
CA GLN A 456 -36.36 58.98 18.58
C GLN A 456 -37.79 59.31 19.04
N LEU A 457 -38.40 60.36 18.49
CA LEU A 457 -39.78 60.71 18.80
C LEU A 457 -40.75 59.62 18.32
N LYS A 458 -40.52 59.08 17.13
CA LYS A 458 -41.31 57.97 16.58
C LYS A 458 -41.20 56.73 17.46
N GLU A 459 -40.00 56.35 17.88
CA GLU A 459 -39.76 55.22 18.78
C GLU A 459 -40.48 55.42 20.12
N ASN A 460 -40.34 56.60 20.75
CA ASN A 460 -41.02 56.93 22.00
C ASN A 460 -42.54 56.84 21.90
N ILE A 461 -43.14 57.36 20.81
CA ILE A 461 -44.58 57.25 20.58
C ILE A 461 -44.99 55.78 20.45
N THR A 462 -44.23 55.00 19.68
CA THR A 462 -44.52 53.58 19.44
C THR A 462 -44.43 52.76 20.74
N GLU A 463 -43.44 53.06 21.58
CA GLU A 463 -43.26 52.42 22.88
C GLU A 463 -44.39 52.78 23.86
N GLN A 464 -44.82 54.05 23.90
CA GLN A 464 -45.97 54.46 24.72
C GLN A 464 -47.28 53.80 24.28
N TYR A 465 -47.50 53.61 22.97
CA TYR A 465 -48.65 52.86 22.47
C TYR A 465 -48.61 51.40 22.90
N LYS A 466 -47.46 50.73 22.78
CA LYS A 466 -47.29 49.35 23.27
C LYS A 466 -47.52 49.21 24.77
N ARG A 467 -47.04 50.16 25.57
CA ARG A 467 -47.30 50.18 27.03
C ARG A 467 -48.80 50.28 27.32
N LYS A 468 -49.50 51.21 26.66
CA LYS A 468 -50.96 51.34 26.82
C LYS A 468 -51.72 50.09 26.40
N GLU A 469 -51.30 49.41 25.33
CA GLU A 469 -51.93 48.17 24.87
C GLU A 469 -51.72 47.02 25.86
N ASN A 470 -50.51 46.91 26.43
CA ASN A 470 -50.21 45.96 27.50
C ASN A 470 -51.04 46.22 28.76
N ASP A 471 -51.16 47.48 29.19
CA ASP A 471 -51.99 47.86 30.34
C ASP A 471 -53.47 47.50 30.10
N LEU A 472 -53.97 47.71 28.87
CA LEU A 472 -55.32 47.33 28.46
C LEU A 472 -55.53 45.80 28.50
N MET A 473 -54.54 45.03 28.06
CA MET A 473 -54.57 43.56 28.13
C MET A 473 -54.52 43.04 29.57
N GLN A 474 -53.70 43.65 30.44
CA GLN A 474 -53.69 43.32 31.86
C GLN A 474 -55.05 43.62 32.52
N TYR A 475 -55.67 44.76 32.20
CA TYR A 475 -57.01 45.10 32.67
C TYR A 475 -58.09 44.12 32.17
N LYS A 476 -58.00 43.70 30.91
CA LYS A 476 -58.91 42.71 30.32
C LYS A 476 -58.78 41.34 30.99
N ASN A 477 -57.57 40.94 31.34
CA ASN A 477 -57.30 39.67 32.02
C ASN A 477 -57.77 39.71 33.48
N SER A 478 -57.53 40.80 34.20
CA SER A 478 -57.98 40.95 35.59
C SER A 478 -59.50 41.05 35.72
N SER A 479 -60.19 41.59 34.70
CA SER A 479 -61.65 41.66 34.64
C SER A 479 -62.34 40.43 34.04
N ALA A 480 -61.59 39.43 33.58
CA ALA A 480 -62.15 38.22 32.95
C ALA A 480 -63.03 37.40 33.91
N HIS A 481 -62.63 37.28 35.18
CA HIS A 481 -63.39 36.56 36.20
C HIS A 481 -64.71 37.26 36.55
N LEU A 482 -64.72 38.60 36.59
CA LEU A 482 -65.93 39.41 36.81
C LEU A 482 -66.95 39.26 35.67
N ARG A 483 -66.48 38.99 34.44
CA ARG A 483 -67.35 38.79 33.28
C ARG A 483 -68.28 37.59 33.44
N SER A 484 -67.81 36.50 34.06
CA SER A 484 -68.63 35.32 34.36
C SER A 484 -69.69 35.57 35.43
N TYR A 485 -69.40 36.46 36.40
CA TYR A 485 -70.35 36.83 37.45
C TYR A 485 -71.41 37.84 37.01
N ILE A 486 -71.09 38.69 36.02
CA ILE A 486 -71.98 39.75 35.55
C ILE A 486 -72.83 39.27 34.35
N TYR A 487 -72.29 38.42 33.48
CA TYR A 487 -72.93 37.94 32.26
C TYR A 487 -73.13 36.42 32.30
N ASP A 488 -74.00 35.94 33.19
CA ASP A 488 -74.42 34.54 33.21
C ASP A 488 -75.77 34.41 32.48
N GLY A 489 -75.75 33.84 31.26
CA GLY A 489 -76.92 33.61 30.42
C GLY A 489 -76.68 33.74 28.91
N CYS A 490 -77.51 33.08 28.10
CA CYS A 490 -77.39 32.99 26.64
C CYS A 490 -77.66 34.32 25.90
N THR A 491 -78.11 35.36 26.62
CA THR A 491 -78.25 36.72 26.11
C THR A 491 -77.03 37.52 26.57
N LYS A 492 -76.39 38.27 25.67
CA LYS A 492 -75.24 39.15 25.98
C LYS A 492 -75.61 40.36 26.87
N GLN A 493 -76.55 40.19 27.80
CA GLN A 493 -77.01 41.20 28.74
C GLN A 493 -76.64 40.76 30.16
N PRO A 494 -76.19 41.70 31.02
CA PRO A 494 -75.79 41.34 32.38
C PRO A 494 -77.01 40.93 33.21
N ASN A 495 -76.85 39.92 34.07
CA ASN A 495 -77.92 39.35 34.88
C ASN A 495 -78.13 40.22 36.14
N CYS A 496 -79.05 41.19 36.06
CA CYS A 496 -79.18 42.28 37.04
C CYS A 496 -80.24 41.99 38.13
N ASN A 497 -79.96 41.09 39.07
CA ASN A 497 -80.78 41.00 40.31
C ASN A 497 -80.18 41.80 41.48
N ASN A 498 -79.00 42.41 41.31
CA ASN A 498 -78.31 43.16 42.35
C ASN A 498 -78.39 44.68 42.08
N THR A 499 -79.09 45.42 42.94
CA THR A 499 -79.32 46.88 42.85
C THR A 499 -78.00 47.68 42.80
N ILE A 500 -76.95 47.18 43.44
CA ILE A 500 -75.62 47.82 43.44
C ILE A 500 -74.98 47.77 42.05
N VAL A 501 -75.11 46.64 41.34
CA VAL A 501 -74.54 46.45 40.00
C VAL A 501 -75.31 47.28 38.96
N SER A 502 -76.63 47.40 39.11
CA SER A 502 -77.45 48.26 38.26
C SER A 502 -77.12 49.74 38.45
N ALA A 503 -76.91 50.19 39.70
CA ALA A 503 -76.48 51.56 39.99
C ALA A 503 -75.07 51.84 39.43
N MET A 504 -74.16 50.89 39.53
CA MET A 504 -72.80 51.02 38.99
C MET A 504 -72.80 51.06 37.46
N ARG A 505 -73.64 50.26 36.79
CA ARG A 505 -73.85 50.33 35.34
C ARG A 505 -74.42 51.68 34.90
N HIS A 506 -75.42 52.20 35.61
CA HIS A 506 -75.97 53.52 35.31
C HIS A 506 -74.90 54.61 35.44
N ARG A 507 -74.12 54.59 36.52
CA ARG A 507 -73.01 55.54 36.74
C ARG A 507 -71.93 55.46 35.67
N LEU A 508 -71.51 54.25 35.29
CA LEU A 508 -70.54 54.04 34.21
C LEU A 508 -71.06 54.51 32.84
N THR A 509 -72.36 54.36 32.58
CA THR A 509 -72.97 54.85 31.34
C THR A 509 -72.96 56.38 31.32
N GLN A 510 -73.29 57.00 32.45
CA GLN A 510 -73.27 58.45 32.63
C GLN A 510 -71.85 59.05 32.50
N ASP A 511 -70.84 58.39 33.09
CA ASP A 511 -69.44 58.81 32.97
C ASP A 511 -68.94 58.66 31.52
N ARG A 512 -69.36 57.60 30.82
CA ARG A 512 -69.03 57.41 29.40
C ARG A 512 -69.65 58.51 28.54
N ASP A 513 -70.92 58.82 28.75
CA ASP A 513 -71.62 59.85 27.99
C ASP A 513 -70.98 61.24 28.25
N ALA A 514 -70.56 61.53 29.49
CA ALA A 514 -69.84 62.76 29.82
C ALA A 514 -68.45 62.84 29.18
N VAL A 515 -67.75 61.71 29.00
CA VAL A 515 -66.48 61.66 28.27
C VAL A 515 -66.70 61.84 26.78
N ASP A 516 -67.72 61.19 26.20
CA ASP A 516 -68.10 61.35 24.80
C ASP A 516 -68.48 62.82 24.52
N GLU A 517 -69.22 63.47 25.42
CA GLU A 517 -69.57 64.90 25.33
C GLU A 517 -68.32 65.79 25.38
N ARG A 518 -67.36 65.53 26.29
CA ARG A 518 -66.07 66.25 26.31
C ARG A 518 -65.26 66.02 25.04
N ILE A 519 -65.23 64.81 24.48
CA ILE A 519 -64.52 64.53 23.23
C ILE A 519 -65.16 65.33 22.09
N VAL A 520 -66.49 65.39 22.04
CA VAL A 520 -67.22 66.22 21.07
C VAL A 520 -66.87 67.70 21.27
N GLU A 521 -66.94 68.23 22.48
CA GLU A 521 -66.55 69.63 22.80
C GLU A 521 -65.09 69.92 22.42
N THR A 522 -64.18 69.00 22.69
CA THR A 522 -62.76 69.15 22.33
C THR A 522 -62.57 69.08 20.81
N SER A 523 -63.37 68.27 20.10
CA SER A 523 -63.35 68.24 18.63
C SER A 523 -63.91 69.53 18.02
N VAL A 524 -64.91 70.15 18.65
CA VAL A 524 -65.46 71.45 18.25
C VAL A 524 -64.42 72.55 18.41
N LEU A 525 -63.58 72.52 19.45
CA LEU A 525 -62.42 73.40 19.61
C LEU A 525 -61.36 73.29 18.48
N PHE A 526 -61.33 72.19 17.73
CA PHE A 526 -60.48 72.05 16.54
C PHE A 526 -61.16 72.52 15.25
N ASN A 527 -62.49 72.64 15.25
CA ASN A 527 -63.28 73.13 14.11
C ASN A 527 -63.57 74.63 14.17
N ASP A 528 -63.62 75.23 15.36
CA ASP A 528 -63.86 76.67 15.53
C ASP A 528 -62.57 77.50 15.55
N VAL A 529 -62.52 78.47 14.62
CA VAL A 529 -61.40 79.39 14.41
C VAL A 529 -61.37 80.42 15.55
N LYS A 530 -60.30 80.44 16.36
CA LYS A 530 -60.00 81.59 17.22
C LYS A 530 -59.88 82.84 16.32
N LYS A 531 -60.69 83.87 16.61
CA LYS A 531 -60.85 85.15 15.87
C LYS A 531 -59.57 85.96 15.55
N ASN A 532 -58.35 85.46 15.82
CA ASN A 532 -57.09 86.16 15.60
C ASN A 532 -56.17 85.53 14.53
N ASP A 533 -56.57 84.49 13.80
CA ASP A 533 -55.73 83.91 12.75
C ASP A 533 -55.90 84.65 11.40
N LYS A 534 -55.24 85.80 11.26
CA LYS A 534 -55.33 86.71 10.11
C LYS A 534 -54.95 86.10 8.75
N ASN A 535 -54.22 84.98 8.74
CA ASN A 535 -53.69 84.36 7.51
C ASN A 535 -54.27 82.98 7.19
N ASN A 536 -55.23 82.47 7.98
CA ASN A 536 -55.85 81.14 7.77
C ASN A 536 -54.83 79.98 7.56
N LEU A 537 -53.61 80.10 8.11
CA LEU A 537 -52.51 79.16 7.84
C LEU A 537 -52.85 77.73 8.28
N ARG A 538 -53.68 77.60 9.33
CA ARG A 538 -54.12 76.30 9.83
C ARG A 538 -55.06 75.56 8.86
N LYS A 539 -55.96 76.28 8.16
CA LYS A 539 -56.85 75.68 7.15
C LYS A 539 -56.10 75.32 5.87
N LEU A 540 -55.07 76.09 5.49
CA LEU A 540 -54.19 75.73 4.37
C LEU A 540 -53.46 74.40 4.65
N TRP A 541 -52.92 74.22 5.85
CA TRP A 541 -52.33 72.94 6.25
C TRP A 541 -53.33 71.78 6.26
N GLN A 542 -54.55 72.04 6.72
CA GLN A 542 -55.60 71.03 6.75
C GLN A 542 -56.04 70.62 5.33
N TRP A 543 -56.22 71.58 4.41
CA TRP A 543 -56.50 71.30 2.99
C TRP A 543 -55.33 70.66 2.26
N PHE A 544 -54.09 70.99 2.60
CA PHE A 544 -52.92 70.30 2.06
C PHE A 544 -52.96 68.80 2.36
N LEU A 545 -53.42 68.41 3.55
CA LEU A 545 -53.49 67.02 3.97
C LEU A 545 -54.77 66.31 3.54
N THR A 546 -55.90 67.02 3.36
CA THR A 546 -57.21 66.39 3.14
C THR A 546 -57.87 66.69 1.79
N ASP A 547 -57.56 67.80 1.11
CA ASP A 547 -58.23 68.24 -0.12
C ASP A 547 -57.34 69.21 -0.94
N GLN A 548 -56.37 68.66 -1.67
CA GLN A 548 -55.35 69.39 -2.44
C GLN A 548 -55.95 70.34 -3.50
N SER A 549 -57.12 70.01 -4.03
CA SER A 549 -57.87 70.84 -5.00
C SER A 549 -58.29 72.18 -4.42
N LYS A 550 -58.82 72.21 -3.19
CA LYS A 550 -59.22 73.46 -2.52
C LYS A 550 -58.03 74.34 -2.18
N LEU A 551 -56.90 73.74 -1.81
CA LEU A 551 -55.66 74.46 -1.54
C LEU A 551 -55.17 75.20 -2.79
N LEU A 552 -55.09 74.50 -3.93
CA LEU A 552 -54.61 75.10 -5.19
C LEU A 552 -55.53 76.23 -5.68
N ALA A 553 -56.84 76.10 -5.50
CA ALA A 553 -57.81 77.15 -5.84
C ALA A 553 -57.64 78.41 -4.96
N THR A 554 -57.40 78.23 -3.66
CA THR A 554 -57.19 79.36 -2.74
C THR A 554 -55.83 80.02 -2.91
N ILE A 555 -54.76 79.27 -3.19
CA ILE A 555 -53.44 79.84 -3.52
C ILE A 555 -53.49 80.63 -4.84
N LYS A 556 -54.25 80.16 -5.84
CA LYS A 556 -54.48 80.91 -7.10
C LYS A 556 -55.17 82.25 -6.88
N ASN A 557 -56.17 82.30 -5.99
CA ASN A 557 -56.91 83.54 -5.69
C ASN A 557 -56.12 84.55 -4.82
N ILE A 558 -55.00 84.14 -4.20
CA ILE A 558 -54.12 85.03 -3.40
C ILE A 558 -52.97 85.60 -4.26
N ARG A 559 -52.70 85.04 -5.45
CA ARG A 559 -51.66 85.48 -6.39
C ARG A 559 -52.19 86.30 -7.58
N GLY A 560 -53.50 86.58 -7.63
CA GLY A 560 -54.08 87.65 -8.45
C GLY A 560 -54.40 88.82 -7.55
#